data_AF-A0A1L6MYV6-F1
#
_entry.id   AF-A0A1L6MYV6-F1
#
_cell.length_a   1.000
_cell.length_b   1.000
_cell.length_c   1.000
_cell.angle_alpha   90.00
_cell.angle_beta   90.00
_cell.angle_gamma   90.00
#
_symmetry.space_group_name_H-M   'P 1'
#
loop_
_entity.id
_entity.type
_entity.pdbx_description
1 polymer ?
#
loop_
_entity_poly.entity_id
_entity_poly.type
_entity_poly.pdbx_seq_one_letter_code
_entity_poly.pdbx_strand_id
1 'polypeptide(L)'
;MDGYTVVRPVVREFNSNQRLQAAAHVRAGGHVIFRETASRTYLIISPPRRGDGMDLGLWSLLDLGKSRYRLMRAGILRGLAFALVPRDCYDIVQDRIHRDSIYRRAVHRLSLNCLQCGACCKDNRVELGPEDVLRFRQAGRLELSKPPYTKRSDGKLILRLTPSKTCFHLGADRRCAIYPFRPDACSQFPRGSECCLHARERELGLRDGAPRVNVRGASPQKKDEVKK
;
A
#
# COMPACT_ATOMS: atom_id res chain seq x y z
N MET A 1 10.02 -15.46 -17.15
CA MET A 1 8.93 -15.60 -16.15
C MET A 1 9.21 -14.55 -15.09
N ASP A 2 8.71 -13.33 -15.29
CA ASP A 2 9.38 -12.18 -14.69
C ASP A 2 8.70 -11.79 -13.37
N GLY A 3 8.99 -12.59 -12.35
CA GLY A 3 8.75 -12.22 -10.96
C GLY A 3 9.75 -11.15 -10.52
N TYR A 4 9.27 -10.08 -9.92
CA TYR A 4 10.10 -9.03 -9.36
C TYR A 4 10.47 -9.40 -7.93
N THR A 5 11.76 -9.45 -7.64
CA THR A 5 12.22 -9.57 -6.26
C THR A 5 12.12 -8.21 -5.59
N VAL A 6 11.28 -8.11 -4.56
CA VAL A 6 11.10 -6.93 -3.74
C VAL A 6 11.74 -7.17 -2.38
N VAL A 7 12.53 -6.21 -1.90
CA VAL A 7 12.99 -6.17 -0.51
C VAL A 7 12.15 -5.13 0.21
N ARG A 8 11.19 -5.59 1.02
CA ARG A 8 10.32 -4.70 1.79
C ARG A 8 10.82 -4.48 3.21
N PRO A 9 10.55 -3.31 3.81
CA PRO A 9 10.74 -3.07 5.23
C PRO A 9 9.86 -4.00 6.07
N VAL A 10 10.37 -4.53 7.17
CA VAL A 10 9.56 -5.20 8.19
C VAL A 10 9.13 -4.15 9.22
N VAL A 11 7.86 -4.13 9.58
CA VAL A 11 7.27 -3.20 10.55
C VAL A 11 7.36 -3.81 11.95
N ARG A 12 7.90 -3.06 12.91
CA ARG A 12 7.92 -3.45 14.34
C ARG A 12 7.49 -2.32 15.24
N GLU A 13 6.91 -2.68 16.38
CA GLU A 13 6.64 -1.74 17.46
C GLU A 13 7.84 -1.61 18.40
N PHE A 14 8.15 -0.39 18.81
CA PHE A 14 9.10 -0.08 19.88
C PHE A 14 8.54 1.04 20.75
N ASN A 15 8.98 1.13 22.01
CA ASN A 15 8.57 2.21 22.92
C ASN A 15 9.73 3.13 23.31
N SER A 16 9.44 4.13 24.16
CA SER A 16 10.40 5.12 24.65
C SER A 16 11.67 4.56 25.29
N ASN A 17 11.62 3.36 25.86
CA ASN A 17 12.79 2.69 26.47
C ASN A 17 13.64 1.92 25.44
N GLN A 18 13.15 1.77 24.22
CA GLN A 18 13.76 0.96 23.16
C GLN A 18 14.24 1.82 21.98
N ARG A 19 14.61 3.09 22.23
CA ARG A 19 15.04 4.04 21.18
C ARG A 19 16.25 3.54 20.38
N LEU A 20 17.17 2.85 21.04
CA LEU A 20 18.36 2.29 20.38
C LEU A 20 17.98 1.18 19.39
N GLN A 21 17.12 0.26 19.81
CA GLN A 21 16.61 -0.84 18.99
C GLN A 21 15.76 -0.32 17.84
N ALA A 22 14.90 0.68 18.11
CA ALA A 22 14.11 1.36 17.08
C ALA A 22 15.02 1.97 16.00
N ALA A 23 16.06 2.71 16.40
CA ALA A 23 16.99 3.33 15.47
C ALA A 23 17.77 2.28 14.65
N ALA A 24 18.22 1.21 15.31
CA ALA A 24 18.94 0.11 14.65
C ALA A 24 18.05 -0.61 13.62
N HIS A 25 16.78 -0.87 13.95
CA HIS A 25 15.83 -1.52 13.04
C HIS A 25 15.54 -0.66 11.80
N VAL A 26 15.35 0.66 11.96
CA VAL A 26 15.14 1.57 10.82
C VAL A 26 16.38 1.67 9.94
N ARG A 27 17.57 1.78 10.54
CA ARG A 27 18.85 1.83 9.80
C ARG A 27 19.15 0.53 9.05
N ALA A 28 18.65 -0.60 9.56
CA ALA A 28 18.72 -1.89 8.86
C ALA A 28 17.66 -2.05 7.75
N GLY A 29 16.88 -0.99 7.44
CA GLY A 29 15.90 -0.94 6.36
C GLY A 29 14.45 -1.22 6.78
N GLY A 30 14.19 -1.39 8.07
CA GLY A 30 12.85 -1.64 8.59
C GLY A 30 12.03 -0.36 8.82
N HIS A 31 10.76 -0.55 9.11
CA HIS A 31 9.86 0.52 9.56
C HIS A 31 9.53 0.32 11.04
N VAL A 32 9.37 1.42 11.76
CA VAL A 32 9.06 1.40 13.18
C VAL A 32 7.76 2.12 13.47
N ILE A 33 6.89 1.48 14.23
CA ILE A 33 5.80 2.12 14.95
C ILE A 33 6.31 2.40 16.36
N PHE A 34 6.57 3.66 16.65
CA PHE A 34 7.16 4.10 17.91
C PHE A 34 6.09 4.64 18.84
N ARG A 35 5.77 3.88 19.88
CA ARG A 35 4.83 4.27 20.93
C ARG A 35 5.56 5.14 21.95
N GLU A 36 5.51 6.45 21.75
CA GLU A 36 6.15 7.40 22.66
C GLU A 36 5.39 7.47 23.99
N THR A 37 4.06 7.55 23.91
CA THR A 37 3.13 7.51 25.05
C THR A 37 1.91 6.65 24.70
N ALA A 38 0.99 6.47 25.65
CA ALA A 38 -0.28 5.79 25.40
C ALA A 38 -1.11 6.45 24.27
N SER A 39 -0.97 7.75 24.06
CA SER A 39 -1.75 8.54 23.11
C SER A 39 -0.95 9.08 21.91
N ARG A 40 0.38 8.91 21.91
CA ARG A 40 1.27 9.39 20.83
C ARG A 40 2.10 8.27 20.25
N THR A 41 1.80 7.97 19.00
CA THR A 41 2.48 6.94 18.19
C THR A 41 3.03 7.58 16.93
N TYR A 42 4.26 7.24 16.57
CA TYR A 42 4.94 7.74 15.38
C TYR A 42 5.31 6.60 14.43
N LEU A 43 5.18 6.83 13.13
CA LEU A 43 5.91 6.06 12.13
C LEU A 43 7.32 6.66 12.02
N ILE A 44 8.34 5.84 12.26
CA ILE A 44 9.75 6.17 12.05
C ILE A 44 10.30 5.32 10.91
N ILE A 45 10.87 5.98 9.92
CA ILE A 45 11.42 5.35 8.72
C ILE A 45 12.73 6.01 8.31
N SER A 46 13.48 5.36 7.41
CA SER A 46 14.54 6.05 6.67
C SER A 46 13.93 7.16 5.83
N PRO A 47 14.57 8.33 5.70
CA PRO A 47 14.05 9.41 4.85
C PRO A 47 13.76 8.89 3.44
N PRO A 48 12.52 9.03 2.94
CA PRO A 48 12.18 8.59 1.60
C PRO A 48 13.09 9.22 0.55
N ARG A 49 13.54 8.42 -0.43
CA ARG A 49 14.46 8.90 -1.46
C ARG A 49 13.77 9.93 -2.35
N ARG A 50 14.39 11.10 -2.50
CA ARG A 50 13.82 12.20 -3.29
C ARG A 50 13.70 11.79 -4.75
N GLY A 51 12.50 11.95 -5.32
CA GLY A 51 12.22 11.62 -6.72
C GLY A 51 11.95 10.13 -6.99
N ASP A 52 12.09 9.26 -5.98
CA ASP A 52 11.73 7.85 -6.14
C ASP A 52 10.24 7.64 -5.78
N GLY A 53 9.39 7.64 -6.81
CA GLY A 53 7.96 7.37 -6.67
C GLY A 53 7.63 5.94 -6.22
N MET A 54 8.60 5.03 -6.20
CA MET A 54 8.44 3.63 -5.78
C MET A 54 8.99 3.37 -4.37
N ASP A 55 9.43 4.41 -3.67
CA ASP A 55 9.98 4.30 -2.32
C ASP A 55 8.93 3.80 -1.31
N LEU A 56 9.16 2.62 -0.74
CA LEU A 56 8.21 2.00 0.19
C LEU A 56 8.02 2.79 1.50
N GLY A 57 9.00 3.61 1.88
CA GLY A 57 8.89 4.53 3.01
C GLY A 57 7.93 5.68 2.70
N LEU A 58 8.02 6.26 1.51
CA LEU A 58 7.08 7.26 1.02
C LEU A 58 5.64 6.71 1.04
N TRP A 59 5.44 5.52 0.48
CA TRP A 59 4.11 4.91 0.43
C TRP A 59 3.59 4.53 1.82
N SER A 60 4.45 4.10 2.74
CA SER A 60 4.04 3.86 4.12
C SER A 60 3.54 5.12 4.83
N LEU A 61 4.00 6.32 4.43
CA LEU A 61 3.47 7.60 4.90
C LEU A 61 2.12 7.94 4.24
N LEU A 62 2.03 7.79 2.93
CA LEU A 62 0.81 8.06 2.16
C LEU A 62 -0.35 7.19 2.61
N ASP A 63 -0.08 5.92 2.94
CA ASP A 63 -1.07 4.98 3.48
C ASP A 63 -1.62 5.40 4.85
N LEU A 64 -0.97 6.34 5.53
CA LEU A 64 -1.42 6.96 6.79
C LEU A 64 -1.96 8.39 6.57
N GLY A 65 -2.25 8.77 5.32
CA GLY A 65 -2.68 10.10 4.95
C GLY A 65 -1.62 11.19 5.17
N LYS A 66 -0.33 10.82 5.22
CA LYS A 66 0.78 11.75 5.48
C LYS A 66 1.54 12.08 4.20
N SER A 67 1.52 13.35 3.83
CA SER A 67 2.35 13.93 2.76
C SER A 67 3.62 14.61 3.28
N ARG A 68 3.78 14.70 4.61
CA ARG A 68 4.90 15.37 5.27
C ARG A 68 5.42 14.53 6.43
N TYR A 69 6.72 14.67 6.69
CA TYR A 69 7.41 14.08 7.82
C TYR A 69 8.43 15.09 8.39
N ARG A 70 8.84 14.87 9.63
CA ARG A 70 9.89 15.64 10.32
C ARG A 70 11.17 14.83 10.37
N LEU A 71 12.30 15.43 10.01
CA LEU A 71 13.61 14.83 10.26
C LEU A 71 14.05 15.09 11.71
N MET A 72 14.50 14.04 12.39
CA MET A 72 15.04 14.18 13.74
C MET A 72 16.44 14.81 13.69
N ARG A 73 16.64 15.89 14.46
CA ARG A 73 17.87 16.71 14.39
C ARG A 73 18.98 16.23 15.32
N ALA A 74 18.65 15.56 16.42
CA ALA A 74 19.60 15.19 17.46
C ALA A 74 19.27 13.83 18.11
N GLY A 75 20.22 13.31 18.89
CA GLY A 75 20.09 12.06 19.63
C GLY A 75 20.19 10.79 18.77
N ILE A 76 19.88 9.64 19.37
CA ILE A 76 20.05 8.31 18.76
C ILE A 76 19.24 8.14 17.47
N LEU A 77 18.11 8.86 17.34
CA LEU A 77 17.20 8.82 16.20
C LEU A 77 17.52 9.88 15.14
N ARG A 78 18.62 10.65 15.30
CA ARG A 78 19.06 11.68 14.35
C ARG A 78 19.11 11.15 12.92
N GLY A 79 18.58 11.95 11.99
CA GLY A 79 18.54 11.68 10.56
C GLY A 79 17.36 10.83 10.11
N LEU A 80 16.58 10.25 11.03
CA LEU A 80 15.40 9.45 10.67
C LEU A 80 14.17 10.35 10.48
N ALA A 81 13.25 9.90 9.61
CA ALA A 81 11.99 10.58 9.34
C ALA A 81 10.90 10.12 10.29
N PHE A 82 10.14 11.08 10.83
CA PHE A 82 9.05 10.88 11.79
C PHE A 82 7.75 11.45 11.26
N ALA A 83 6.68 10.67 11.36
CA ALA A 83 5.32 11.16 11.14
C ALA A 83 4.41 10.64 12.25
N LEU A 84 3.51 11.48 12.76
CA LEU A 84 2.51 11.06 13.72
C LEU A 84 1.56 10.06 13.05
N VAL A 85 1.26 8.94 13.70
CA VAL A 85 0.22 8.01 13.24
C VAL A 85 -1.14 8.57 13.65
N PRO A 86 -2.06 8.85 12.70
CA PRO A 86 -3.43 9.23 13.03
C PRO A 86 -4.14 8.14 13.85
N ARG A 87 -5.06 8.52 14.73
CA ARG A 87 -5.77 7.56 15.60
C ARG A 87 -6.62 6.57 14.81
N ASP A 88 -7.26 7.04 13.75
CA ASP A 88 -8.04 6.26 12.78
C ASP A 88 -7.18 5.31 11.93
N CYS A 89 -5.85 5.41 12.01
CA CYS A 89 -4.92 4.49 11.37
C CYS A 89 -4.30 3.46 12.35
N TYR A 90 -4.75 3.40 13.61
CA TYR A 90 -4.15 2.49 14.59
C TYR A 90 -4.32 1.02 14.23
N ASP A 91 -5.51 0.62 13.79
CA ASP A 91 -5.76 -0.76 13.36
C ASP A 91 -4.91 -1.13 12.14
N ILE A 92 -4.71 -0.17 11.22
CA ILE A 92 -3.84 -0.34 10.06
C ILE A 92 -2.42 -0.69 10.52
N VAL A 93 -1.82 0.12 11.41
CA VAL A 93 -0.43 -0.13 11.84
C VAL A 93 -0.30 -1.38 12.69
N GLN A 94 -1.31 -1.74 13.48
CA GLN A 94 -1.33 -3.00 14.24
C GLN A 94 -1.38 -4.22 13.32
N ASP A 95 -2.16 -4.18 12.24
CA ASP A 95 -2.13 -5.24 11.22
C ASP A 95 -0.74 -5.39 10.59
N ARG A 96 -0.07 -4.28 10.27
CA ARG A 96 1.32 -4.31 9.75
C ARG A 96 2.27 -4.99 10.73
N ILE A 97 2.24 -4.59 12.01
CA ILE A 97 3.08 -5.17 13.07
C ILE A 97 2.80 -6.67 13.22
N HIS A 98 1.53 -7.05 13.27
CA HIS A 98 1.14 -8.43 13.47
C HIS A 98 1.54 -9.30 12.27
N ARG A 99 1.24 -8.88 11.03
CA ARG A 99 1.66 -9.56 9.80
C ARG A 99 3.18 -9.76 9.79
N ASP A 100 3.93 -8.77 10.22
CA ASP A 100 5.39 -8.80 10.13
C ASP A 100 6.09 -9.50 11.32
N SER A 101 5.33 -9.90 12.36
CA SER A 101 5.85 -10.42 13.63
C SER A 101 6.71 -11.68 13.50
N ILE A 102 6.50 -12.49 12.46
CA ILE A 102 7.26 -13.72 12.24
C ILE A 102 8.67 -13.48 11.69
N TYR A 103 8.91 -12.32 11.08
CA TYR A 103 10.19 -12.03 10.48
C TYR A 103 11.16 -11.60 11.57
N ARG A 104 12.39 -12.13 11.56
CA ARG A 104 13.45 -11.75 12.51
C ARG A 104 14.28 -10.55 12.03
N ARG A 105 14.45 -10.40 10.71
CA ARG A 105 15.27 -9.32 10.12
C ARG A 105 14.46 -8.04 9.95
N ALA A 106 15.15 -6.93 9.70
CA ALA A 106 14.51 -5.63 9.45
C ALA A 106 13.88 -5.49 8.07
N VAL A 107 14.22 -6.40 7.15
CA VAL A 107 13.65 -6.46 5.80
C VAL A 107 13.25 -7.89 5.47
N HIS A 108 12.27 -8.03 4.58
CA HIS A 108 11.81 -9.30 4.04
C HIS A 108 11.89 -9.27 2.51
N ARG A 109 12.45 -10.33 1.93
CA ARG A 109 12.56 -10.49 0.48
C ARG A 109 11.39 -11.34 0.00
N LEU A 110 10.61 -10.79 -0.93
CA LEU A 110 9.50 -11.50 -1.57
C LEU A 110 9.59 -11.47 -3.09
N SER A 111 9.07 -12.51 -3.75
CA SER A 111 8.91 -12.53 -5.20
C SER A 111 7.46 -12.20 -5.55
N LEU A 112 7.26 -11.14 -6.33
CA LEU A 112 5.93 -10.67 -6.74
C LEU A 112 5.80 -10.61 -8.25
N ASN A 113 4.70 -11.15 -8.76
CA ASN A 113 4.33 -11.03 -10.16
C ASN A 113 2.91 -10.45 -10.32
N CYS A 114 2.84 -9.18 -10.72
CA CYS A 114 1.56 -8.49 -10.95
C CYS A 114 0.76 -9.11 -12.09
N LEU A 115 1.41 -9.76 -13.06
CA LEU A 115 0.76 -10.44 -14.19
C LEU A 115 0.15 -11.79 -13.79
N GLN A 116 0.26 -12.18 -12.51
CA GLN A 116 -0.30 -13.42 -11.97
C GLN A 116 -1.23 -13.20 -10.77
N CYS A 117 -1.10 -12.08 -10.04
CA CYS A 117 -1.89 -11.87 -8.82
C CYS A 117 -3.20 -11.09 -9.07
N GLY A 118 -3.16 -9.97 -9.80
CA GLY A 118 -4.33 -9.11 -10.01
C GLY A 118 -4.96 -8.52 -8.74
N ALA A 119 -4.30 -8.60 -7.58
CA ALA A 119 -4.90 -8.26 -6.28
C ALA A 119 -5.32 -6.78 -6.19
N CYS A 120 -4.43 -5.85 -6.56
CA CYS A 120 -4.72 -4.40 -6.52
C CYS A 120 -5.72 -3.94 -7.59
N CYS A 121 -6.10 -4.82 -8.53
CA CYS A 121 -7.12 -4.54 -9.54
C CYS A 121 -8.54 -4.81 -9.03
N LYS A 122 -8.70 -5.22 -7.77
CA LYS A 122 -9.99 -5.49 -7.12
C LYS A 122 -10.24 -4.47 -6.02
N ASP A 123 -11.50 -4.01 -5.95
CA ASP A 123 -12.07 -3.09 -4.95
C ASP A 123 -11.20 -1.85 -4.66
N ASN A 124 -10.53 -1.34 -5.70
CA ASN A 124 -9.63 -0.18 -5.60
C ASN A 124 -10.17 0.99 -6.42
N ARG A 125 -10.12 2.21 -5.85
CA ARG A 125 -10.57 3.44 -6.51
C ARG A 125 -9.40 4.12 -7.20
N VAL A 126 -9.34 4.02 -8.52
CA VAL A 126 -8.30 4.62 -9.34
C VAL A 126 -8.81 5.92 -9.95
N GLU A 127 -8.28 7.05 -9.48
CA GLU A 127 -8.50 8.35 -10.10
C GLU A 127 -7.65 8.51 -11.35
N LEU A 128 -8.21 9.14 -12.37
CA LEU A 128 -7.54 9.51 -13.62
C LEU A 128 -7.29 11.02 -13.63
N GLY A 129 -6.02 11.39 -13.85
CA GLY A 129 -5.60 12.75 -14.11
C GLY A 129 -5.64 13.11 -15.61
N PRO A 130 -5.40 14.39 -15.94
CA PRO A 130 -5.28 14.83 -17.34
C PRO A 130 -4.19 14.09 -18.12
N GLU A 131 -3.07 13.78 -17.46
CA GLU A 131 -1.96 13.01 -18.06
C GLU A 131 -2.36 11.59 -18.44
N ASP A 132 -3.25 10.95 -17.67
CA ASP A 132 -3.77 9.62 -18.01
C ASP A 132 -4.63 9.67 -19.28
N VAL A 133 -5.46 10.70 -19.41
CA VAL A 133 -6.29 10.92 -20.61
C VAL A 133 -5.42 11.23 -21.82
N LEU A 134 -4.37 12.04 -21.65
CA LEU A 134 -3.39 12.32 -22.69
C LEU A 134 -2.69 11.04 -23.15
N ARG A 135 -2.25 10.20 -22.21
CA ARG A 135 -1.63 8.90 -22.48
C ARG A 135 -2.55 7.98 -23.27
N PHE A 136 -3.82 7.89 -22.88
CA PHE A 136 -4.81 7.12 -23.63
C PHE A 136 -4.99 7.65 -25.05
N ARG A 137 -5.06 8.97 -25.23
CA ARG A 137 -5.15 9.60 -26.56
C ARG A 137 -3.94 9.28 -27.43
N GLN A 138 -2.73 9.43 -26.90
CA GLN A 138 -1.48 9.14 -27.61
C GLN A 138 -1.36 7.67 -28.02
N ALA A 139 -1.91 6.77 -27.22
CA ALA A 139 -1.99 5.34 -27.53
C ALA A 139 -3.08 5.01 -28.58
N GLY A 140 -3.84 5.99 -29.08
CA GLY A 140 -5.00 5.76 -29.95
C GLY A 140 -6.19 5.11 -29.24
N ARG A 141 -6.23 5.19 -27.90
CA ARG A 141 -7.20 4.52 -27.02
C ARG A 141 -8.05 5.50 -26.20
N LEU A 142 -8.44 6.63 -26.80
CA LEU A 142 -9.19 7.69 -26.10
C LEU A 142 -10.54 7.20 -25.56
N GLU A 143 -11.10 6.11 -26.08
CA GLU A 143 -12.31 5.50 -25.55
C GLU A 143 -12.14 5.03 -24.09
N LEU A 144 -10.92 4.73 -23.65
CA LEU A 144 -10.62 4.33 -22.27
C LEU A 144 -10.87 5.45 -21.24
N SER A 145 -10.93 6.71 -21.67
CA SER A 145 -11.29 7.83 -20.79
C SER A 145 -12.79 8.08 -20.73
N LYS A 146 -13.62 7.27 -21.40
CA LYS A 146 -15.07 7.46 -21.54
C LYS A 146 -15.85 6.24 -20.99
N PRO A 147 -17.16 6.39 -20.72
CA PRO A 147 -18.02 5.24 -20.47
C PRO A 147 -17.94 4.22 -21.62
N PRO A 148 -17.99 2.91 -21.33
CA PRO A 148 -18.29 2.30 -20.03
C PRO A 148 -17.07 2.18 -19.08
N TYR A 149 -15.85 2.47 -19.53
CA TYR A 149 -14.61 2.21 -18.79
C TYR A 149 -14.37 3.17 -17.62
N THR A 150 -14.87 4.38 -17.73
CA THR A 150 -14.77 5.41 -16.68
C THR A 150 -16.12 5.92 -16.23
N LYS A 151 -16.13 6.55 -15.06
CA LYS A 151 -17.25 7.35 -14.57
C LYS A 151 -16.73 8.57 -13.82
N ARG A 152 -17.57 9.59 -13.62
CA ARG A 152 -17.28 10.68 -12.69
C ARG A 152 -17.80 10.36 -11.29
N SER A 153 -17.00 10.65 -10.28
CA SER A 153 -17.35 10.55 -8.86
C SER A 153 -16.65 11.69 -8.14
N ASP A 154 -17.39 12.49 -7.37
CA ASP A 154 -16.81 13.57 -6.53
C ASP A 154 -15.98 14.57 -7.35
N GLY A 155 -16.44 14.89 -8.55
CA GLY A 155 -15.73 15.77 -9.51
C GLY A 155 -14.54 15.12 -10.22
N LYS A 156 -14.09 13.95 -9.79
CA LYS A 156 -12.95 13.20 -10.37
C LYS A 156 -13.40 12.21 -11.43
N LEU A 157 -12.56 12.02 -12.46
CA LEU A 157 -12.72 10.91 -13.40
C LEU A 157 -12.06 9.68 -12.76
N ILE A 158 -12.77 8.55 -12.69
CA ILE A 158 -12.24 7.32 -12.10
C ILE A 158 -12.44 6.14 -13.04
N LEU A 159 -11.56 5.15 -12.95
CA LEU A 159 -11.79 3.85 -13.58
C LEU A 159 -13.03 3.20 -12.96
N ARG A 160 -13.86 2.61 -13.81
CA ARG A 160 -15.03 1.85 -13.38
C ARG A 160 -14.59 0.46 -12.92
N LEU A 161 -15.28 -0.06 -11.91
CA LEU A 161 -15.23 -1.47 -11.52
C LEU A 161 -16.51 -2.18 -12.00
N THR A 162 -16.39 -3.46 -12.32
CA THR A 162 -17.52 -4.37 -12.57
C THR A 162 -18.41 -4.50 -11.32
N PRO A 163 -19.62 -5.08 -11.43
CA PRO A 163 -20.45 -5.38 -10.25
C PRO A 163 -19.77 -6.28 -9.21
N SER A 164 -18.82 -7.12 -9.65
CA SER A 164 -17.96 -7.93 -8.79
C SER A 164 -16.77 -7.17 -8.19
N LYS A 165 -16.78 -5.83 -8.26
CA LYS A 165 -15.73 -4.93 -7.76
C LYS A 165 -14.35 -5.20 -8.38
N THR A 166 -14.31 -5.68 -9.62
CA THR A 166 -13.06 -5.92 -10.34
C THR A 166 -12.84 -4.84 -11.40
N CYS A 167 -11.60 -4.43 -11.65
CA CYS A 167 -11.30 -3.48 -12.73
C CYS A 167 -11.81 -4.02 -14.07
N PHE A 168 -12.49 -3.18 -14.86
CA PHE A 168 -12.97 -3.55 -16.20
C PHE A 168 -11.86 -4.02 -17.15
N HIS A 169 -10.61 -3.66 -16.88
CA HIS A 169 -9.46 -4.04 -17.70
C HIS A 169 -8.73 -5.28 -17.19
N LEU A 170 -9.17 -5.91 -16.10
CA LEU A 170 -8.58 -7.16 -15.62
C LEU A 170 -9.15 -8.34 -16.41
N GLY A 171 -8.30 -8.98 -17.21
CA GLY A 171 -8.64 -10.21 -17.93
C GLY A 171 -8.81 -11.41 -16.98
N ALA A 172 -9.47 -12.46 -17.48
CA ALA A 172 -9.65 -13.71 -16.74
C ALA A 172 -8.32 -14.39 -16.37
N ASP A 173 -7.27 -14.14 -17.16
CA ASP A 173 -5.89 -14.56 -16.92
C ASP A 173 -5.13 -13.68 -15.90
N ARG A 174 -5.82 -12.71 -15.29
CA ARG A 174 -5.31 -11.72 -14.33
C ARG A 174 -4.33 -10.71 -14.94
N ARG A 175 -4.25 -10.62 -16.27
CA ARG A 175 -3.46 -9.61 -16.96
C ARG A 175 -4.31 -8.37 -17.23
N CYS A 176 -3.67 -7.21 -17.21
CA CYS A 176 -4.34 -5.96 -17.52
C CYS A 176 -4.39 -5.78 -19.04
N ALA A 177 -5.58 -5.65 -19.62
CA ALA A 177 -5.78 -5.38 -21.04
C ALA A 177 -5.19 -4.02 -21.49
N ILE A 178 -4.89 -3.14 -20.52
CA ILE A 178 -4.32 -1.82 -20.74
C ILE A 178 -2.92 -1.66 -20.17
N TYR A 179 -2.20 -2.77 -19.94
CA TYR A 179 -0.92 -2.80 -19.21
C TYR A 179 0.12 -1.75 -19.66
N PRO A 180 0.36 -1.54 -20.98
CA PRO A 180 1.38 -0.58 -21.45
C PRO A 180 0.99 0.89 -21.24
N PHE A 181 -0.30 1.18 -21.13
CA PHE A 181 -0.85 2.55 -21.02
C PHE A 181 -1.61 2.73 -19.71
N ARG A 182 -1.25 1.96 -18.66
CA ARG A 182 -1.88 2.05 -17.34
C ARG A 182 -1.86 3.49 -16.81
N PRO A 183 -2.91 3.91 -16.08
CA PRO A 183 -2.89 5.17 -15.35
C PRO A 183 -1.74 5.24 -14.35
N ASP A 184 -1.34 6.45 -13.97
CA ASP A 184 -0.25 6.70 -13.04
C ASP A 184 -0.46 5.98 -11.70
N ALA A 185 -1.66 6.06 -11.14
CA ALA A 185 -2.03 5.34 -9.93
C ALA A 185 -1.88 3.80 -10.03
N CYS A 186 -1.88 3.22 -11.23
CA CYS A 186 -1.67 1.79 -11.44
C CYS A 186 -0.23 1.44 -11.83
N SER A 187 0.44 2.29 -12.60
CA SER A 187 1.80 2.07 -13.11
C SER A 187 2.87 2.40 -12.07
N GLN A 188 2.60 3.39 -11.22
CA GLN A 188 3.46 3.86 -10.13
C GLN A 188 3.15 3.19 -8.78
N PHE A 189 2.18 2.29 -8.72
CA PHE A 189 1.85 1.59 -7.48
C PHE A 189 2.95 0.60 -7.11
N PRO A 190 3.66 0.78 -5.98
CA PRO A 190 4.81 -0.04 -5.64
C PRO A 190 4.41 -1.43 -5.17
N ARG A 191 5.07 -2.41 -5.77
CA ARG A 191 4.99 -3.81 -5.35
C ARG A 191 5.58 -3.96 -3.94
N GLY A 192 4.86 -4.62 -3.05
CA GLY A 192 5.31 -4.87 -1.67
C GLY A 192 5.10 -3.73 -0.68
N SER A 193 4.43 -2.63 -1.08
CA SER A 193 3.90 -1.64 -0.15
C SER A 193 2.81 -2.21 0.75
N GLU A 194 2.47 -1.49 1.81
CA GLU A 194 1.44 -1.94 2.76
C GLU A 194 0.08 -2.10 2.08
N CYS A 195 -0.32 -1.17 1.21
CA CYS A 195 -1.51 -1.35 0.35
C CYS A 195 -1.42 -2.58 -0.57
N CYS A 196 -0.24 -2.89 -1.13
CA CYS A 196 -0.05 -4.06 -1.99
C CYS A 196 -0.27 -5.37 -1.20
N LEU A 197 0.34 -5.46 -0.02
CA LEU A 197 0.19 -6.62 0.87
C LEU A 197 -1.25 -6.76 1.38
N HIS A 198 -1.87 -5.65 1.78
CA HIS A 198 -3.26 -5.64 2.21
C HIS A 198 -4.21 -6.15 1.12
N ALA A 199 -4.06 -5.67 -0.12
CA ALA A 199 -4.87 -6.15 -1.23
C ALA A 199 -4.67 -7.65 -1.48
N ARG A 200 -3.44 -8.16 -1.39
CA ARG A 200 -3.16 -9.60 -1.56
C ARG A 200 -3.79 -10.43 -0.46
N GLU A 201 -3.74 -9.96 0.78
CA GLU A 201 -4.35 -10.65 1.91
C GLU A 201 -5.87 -10.70 1.76
N ARG A 202 -6.49 -9.56 1.48
CA ARG A 202 -7.95 -9.43 1.38
C ARG A 202 -8.51 -10.18 0.18
N GLU A 203 -7.89 -10.04 -0.98
CA GLU A 203 -8.47 -10.49 -2.25
C GLU A 203 -8.05 -11.89 -2.68
N LEU A 204 -6.90 -12.38 -2.18
CA LEU A 204 -6.32 -13.67 -2.60
C LEU A 204 -6.10 -14.65 -1.45
N GLY A 205 -6.33 -14.24 -0.21
CA GLY A 205 -5.99 -15.12 0.90
C GLY A 205 -4.49 -15.12 1.26
N LEU A 206 -3.66 -14.33 0.57
CA LEU A 206 -2.21 -14.40 0.66
C LEU A 206 -1.70 -13.42 1.72
N ARG A 207 -1.57 -13.90 2.96
CA ARG A 207 -0.95 -13.13 4.03
C ARG A 207 0.56 -13.34 3.98
N ASP A 208 1.29 -12.32 3.54
CA ASP A 208 2.74 -12.35 3.36
C ASP A 208 3.47 -12.19 4.72
N GLY A 209 3.11 -13.03 5.71
CA GLY A 209 3.55 -12.87 7.09
C GLY A 209 2.89 -13.85 8.07
N ALA A 210 2.64 -13.40 9.30
CA ALA A 210 2.07 -14.18 10.39
C ALA A 210 0.86 -15.01 9.95
N PRO A 211 0.64 -16.19 10.57
CA PRO A 211 -0.46 -17.07 10.20
C PRO A 211 -1.79 -16.34 10.18
N ARG A 212 -2.69 -16.74 9.28
CA ARG A 212 -4.10 -16.37 9.43
C ARG A 212 -4.56 -16.93 10.76
N VAL A 213 -4.96 -16.05 11.67
CA VAL A 213 -5.69 -16.49 12.85
C VAL A 213 -6.99 -17.07 12.31
N ASN A 214 -7.22 -18.37 12.53
CA ASN A 214 -8.52 -18.97 12.28
C ASN A 214 -9.50 -18.33 13.26
N VAL A 215 -10.03 -17.17 12.91
CA VAL A 215 -11.18 -16.60 13.61
C VAL A 215 -12.35 -17.48 13.19
N ARG A 216 -12.62 -18.54 13.98
CA ARG A 216 -13.92 -19.22 13.94
C ARG A 216 -14.96 -18.13 14.22
N GLY A 217 -15.58 -17.58 13.17
CA GLY A 217 -16.61 -16.54 13.28
C GLY A 217 -16.39 -15.24 12.51
N ALA A 218 -15.30 -15.07 11.75
CA ALA A 218 -15.24 -13.96 10.79
C ALA A 218 -16.07 -14.31 9.55
N SER A 219 -17.40 -14.17 9.66
CA SER A 219 -18.27 -14.07 8.49
C SER A 219 -17.69 -13.00 7.54
N PRO A 220 -17.73 -13.21 6.21
CA PRO A 220 -17.45 -12.13 5.29
C PRO A 220 -18.34 -10.97 5.68
N GLN A 221 -17.76 -9.78 5.90
CA GLN A 221 -18.52 -8.56 6.16
C GLN A 221 -19.67 -8.53 5.15
N LYS A 222 -20.90 -8.62 5.66
CA LYS A 222 -22.10 -8.49 4.84
C LYS A 222 -21.91 -7.21 4.03
N LYS A 223 -22.00 -7.34 2.70
CA LYS A 223 -22.15 -6.19 1.83
C LYS A 223 -23.36 -5.44 2.37
N ASP A 224 -23.18 -4.20 2.80
CA ASP A 224 -24.31 -3.32 3.06
C ASP A 224 -25.08 -3.18 1.75
N GLU A 225 -26.16 -3.95 1.64
CA GLU A 225 -27.22 -3.70 0.68
C GLU A 225 -27.84 -2.37 1.06
N VAL A 226 -27.38 -1.31 0.40
CA VAL A 226 -28.16 -0.08 0.28
C VAL A 226 -29.44 -0.48 -0.45
N LYS A 227 -30.50 -0.72 0.31
CA LYS A 227 -31.86 -0.90 -0.19
C LYS A 227 -32.27 0.34 -0.98
N LYS A 228 -32.88 0.04 -2.11
CA LYS A 228 -33.44 0.93 -3.13
C LYS A 228 -34.53 1.84 -2.58
#